data_AF-A0A1Q8Y9Q3-F1
#
_entry.id   AF-A0A1Q8Y9Q3-F1
#
_cell.length_a   1.000
_cell.length_b   1.000
_cell.length_c   1.000
_cell.angle_alpha   90.00
_cell.angle_beta   90.00
_cell.angle_gamma   90.00
#
_symmetry.space_group_name_H-M   'P 1'
#
loop_
_entity.id
_entity.type
_entity.pdbx_description
1 polymer ?
#
loop_
_entity_poly.entity_id
_entity_poly.type
_entity_poly.pdbx_seq_one_letter_code
_entity_poly.pdbx_strand_id
1 'polypeptide(L)'
;MPAVDWVIHPDSAPKNTLATVVVTVWVSAMGVVDHFQIEDQQPAGDWTSATMSSLQTTIMEPATLGGEPVASTMTIEIFIDNHGDAPRTN
;
A
#
# COMPACT_ATOMS: atom_id res chain seq x y z
N MET A 1 1.00 9.33 -6.20
CA MET A 1 0.09 9.06 -5.05
C MET A 1 -1.11 8.28 -5.57
N PRO A 2 -1.83 7.50 -4.74
CA PRO A 2 -3.08 6.87 -5.16
C PRO A 2 -4.11 7.91 -5.57
N ALA A 3 -4.89 7.62 -6.60
CA ALA A 3 -5.95 8.51 -7.06
C ALA A 3 -7.14 8.57 -6.09
N VAL A 4 -7.36 7.49 -5.32
CA VAL A 4 -8.43 7.41 -4.30
C VAL A 4 -7.84 6.90 -2.99
N ASP A 5 -7.41 5.64 -2.97
CA ASP A 5 -6.85 4.99 -1.80
C ASP A 5 -5.98 3.80 -2.22
N TRP A 6 -5.21 3.24 -1.29
CA TRP A 6 -4.45 2.01 -1.47
C TRP A 6 -5.37 0.80 -1.50
N VAL A 7 -5.23 -0.05 -2.52
CA VAL A 7 -6.00 -1.29 -2.60
C VAL A 7 -5.24 -2.42 -1.90
N ILE A 8 -5.53 -2.62 -0.61
CA ILE A 8 -4.89 -3.61 0.28
C ILE A 8 -5.93 -4.43 1.06
N HIS A 9 -5.49 -5.54 1.67
CA HIS A 9 -6.32 -6.39 2.54
C HIS A 9 -5.91 -6.23 4.02
N PRO A 10 -6.45 -5.22 4.74
CA PRO A 10 -6.04 -4.94 6.13
C PRO A 10 -6.37 -6.10 7.07
N ASP A 11 -7.42 -6.88 6.78
CA ASP A 11 -7.81 -8.06 7.58
C ASP A 11 -6.73 -9.14 7.68
N SER A 12 -5.81 -9.16 6.71
CA SER A 12 -4.67 -10.09 6.68
C SER A 12 -3.49 -9.63 7.54
N ALA A 13 -3.50 -8.37 8.00
CA ALA A 13 -2.47 -7.84 8.87
C ALA A 13 -2.62 -8.40 10.31
N PRO A 14 -1.56 -8.37 11.13
CA PRO A 14 -1.63 -8.79 12.53
C PRO A 14 -2.72 -8.05 13.31
N LYS A 15 -3.55 -8.82 14.03
CA LYS A 15 -4.66 -8.27 14.83
C LYS A 15 -4.17 -7.58 16.09
N ASN A 16 -4.96 -6.64 16.58
CA ASN A 16 -4.75 -5.94 17.86
C ASN A 16 -3.40 -5.22 17.96
N THR A 17 -2.83 -4.83 16.83
CA THR A 17 -1.59 -4.07 16.76
C THR A 17 -1.62 -3.18 15.53
N LEU A 18 -0.91 -2.06 15.61
CA LEU A 18 -0.65 -1.22 14.45
C LEU A 18 0.49 -1.87 13.67
N ALA A 19 0.19 -2.35 12.46
CA ALA A 19 1.20 -2.84 11.55
C ALA A 19 1.71 -1.70 10.67
N THR A 20 2.99 -1.72 10.35
CA THR A 20 3.64 -0.75 9.46
C THR A 20 4.40 -1.51 8.39
N VAL A 21 4.36 -1.00 7.17
CA VAL A 21 5.08 -1.57 6.03
C VAL A 21 5.63 -0.45 5.17
N VAL A 22 6.92 -0.54 4.88
CA VAL A 22 7.61 0.33 3.95
C VAL A 22 7.68 -0.40 2.61
N VAL A 23 7.13 0.21 1.57
CA VAL A 23 7.07 -0.40 0.24
C VAL A 23 7.56 0.59 -0.79
N THR A 24 8.44 0.13 -1.68
CA THR A 24 8.78 0.84 -2.90
C THR A 24 7.85 0.38 -4.02
N VAL A 25 7.21 1.32 -4.70
CA VAL A 25 6.31 1.06 -5.82
C VAL A 25 6.82 1.72 -7.09
N TRP A 26 6.71 1.00 -8.21
CA TRP A 26 7.00 1.47 -9.54
C TRP A 26 5.70 1.72 -10.27
N VAL A 27 5.48 2.97 -10.67
CA VAL A 27 4.26 3.43 -11.31
C VAL A 27 4.58 3.79 -12.76
N SER A 28 3.85 3.19 -13.69
CA SER A 28 3.95 3.51 -15.12
C SER A 28 3.43 4.92 -15.43
N ALA A 29 3.76 5.43 -16.62
CA ALA A 29 3.18 6.69 -17.12
C ALA A 29 1.65 6.65 -17.24
N MET A 30 1.03 5.46 -17.24
CA MET A 30 -0.43 5.30 -17.26
C MET A 30 -1.06 5.34 -15.86
N GLY A 31 -0.26 5.49 -14.80
CA GLY A 31 -0.79 5.49 -13.44
C GLY A 31 -1.12 4.10 -12.90
N VAL A 32 -0.43 3.06 -13.38
CA VAL A 32 -0.60 1.68 -12.88
C VAL A 32 0.65 1.27 -12.11
N VAL A 33 0.48 0.54 -11.01
CA VAL A 33 1.59 -0.05 -10.26
C VAL A 33 2.09 -1.30 -11.00
N ASP A 34 3.24 -1.17 -11.67
CA ASP A 34 3.85 -2.27 -12.43
C ASP A 34 4.50 -3.30 -11.49
N HIS A 35 5.17 -2.81 -10.46
CA HIS A 35 5.92 -3.61 -9.51
C HIS A 35 5.90 -2.95 -8.13
N PHE A 36 6.07 -3.76 -7.09
CA PHE A 36 6.33 -3.28 -5.74
C PHE A 36 7.30 -4.21 -5.02
N GLN A 37 8.02 -3.64 -4.07
CA GLN A 37 8.98 -4.34 -3.22
C GLN A 37 8.76 -3.89 -1.78
N ILE A 38 8.65 -4.86 -0.87
CA ILE A 38 8.60 -4.60 0.57
C ILE A 38 10.03 -4.35 1.03
N GLU A 39 10.29 -3.16 1.56
CA GLU A 39 11.59 -2.75 2.07
C GLU A 39 11.73 -3.08 3.57
N ASP A 40 10.65 -2.87 4.32
CA ASP A 40 10.60 -3.14 5.76
C ASP A 40 9.16 -3.43 6.22
N GLN A 41 9.04 -4.10 7.35
CA GLN A 41 7.75 -4.42 7.96
C GLN A 41 7.84 -4.59 9.48
N GLN A 42 6.81 -4.12 10.17
CA GLN A 42 6.62 -4.31 11.60
C GLN A 42 5.15 -4.69 11.89
N PRO A 43 4.88 -5.78 12.62
CA PRO A 43 5.83 -6.79 13.11
C PRO A 43 6.45 -7.61 11.97
N ALA A 44 7.60 -8.24 12.23
CA ALA A 44 8.16 -9.24 11.33
C ALA A 44 7.20 -10.45 11.19
N GLY A 45 7.11 -11.04 9.98
CA GLY A 45 6.31 -12.24 9.71
C GLY A 45 5.65 -12.26 8.32
N ASP A 46 4.99 -13.38 7.99
CA ASP A 46 4.48 -13.66 6.64
C ASP A 46 3.04 -13.15 6.41
N TRP A 47 2.77 -11.88 6.74
CA TRP A 47 1.45 -11.25 6.55
C TRP A 47 1.41 -10.26 5.38
N THR A 48 2.55 -9.66 5.05
CA THR A 48 2.66 -8.60 4.03
C THR A 48 2.26 -9.07 2.64
N SER A 49 2.57 -10.31 2.26
CA SER A 49 2.18 -10.88 0.96
C SER A 49 0.67 -10.95 0.78
N ALA A 50 -0.06 -11.38 1.81
CA ALA A 50 -1.53 -11.45 1.80
C ALA A 50 -2.14 -10.04 1.79
N THR A 51 -1.66 -9.17 2.68
CA THR A 51 -2.11 -7.78 2.79
C THR A 51 -1.88 -6.98 1.51
N MET A 52 -0.75 -7.19 0.81
CA MET A 52 -0.37 -6.45 -0.40
C MET A 52 -0.77 -7.14 -1.71
N SER A 53 -1.50 -8.26 -1.65
CA SER A 53 -1.83 -9.06 -2.84
C SER A 53 -2.60 -8.31 -3.93
N SER A 54 -3.33 -7.25 -3.56
CA SER A 54 -4.06 -6.39 -4.50
C SER A 54 -3.37 -5.05 -4.78
N LEU A 55 -2.18 -4.79 -4.24
CA LEU A 55 -1.52 -3.48 -4.33
C LEU A 55 -1.33 -3.03 -5.79
N GLN A 56 -1.01 -3.98 -6.69
CA GLN A 56 -0.84 -3.70 -8.13
C GLN A 56 -2.11 -3.22 -8.84
N THR A 57 -3.28 -3.41 -8.24
CA THR A 57 -4.57 -2.92 -8.76
C THR A 57 -4.86 -1.47 -8.35
N THR A 58 -4.00 -0.87 -7.53
CA THR A 58 -4.13 0.53 -7.12
C THR A 58 -3.94 1.44 -8.33
N ILE A 59 -4.92 2.32 -8.56
CA ILE A 59 -4.82 3.36 -9.57
C ILE A 59 -4.06 4.55 -8.98
N MET A 60 -3.00 4.96 -9.66
CA MET A 60 -2.06 5.98 -9.22
C MET A 60 -2.16 7.21 -10.13
N GLU A 61 -1.93 8.38 -9.55
CA GLU A 61 -1.60 9.56 -10.36
C GLU A 61 -0.17 9.41 -10.90
N PRO A 62 0.02 9.44 -12.23
CA PRO A 62 1.36 9.37 -12.82
C PRO A 62 2.13 10.65 -12.50
N ALA A 63 3.45 10.54 -12.32
CA ALA A 63 4.31 11.70 -12.23
C ALA A 63 4.33 12.45 -13.57
N THR A 64 4.50 13.77 -13.54
CA THR A 64 4.61 14.58 -14.75
C THR A 64 5.96 15.25 -14.86
N LEU A 65 6.54 15.26 -16.06
CA LEU A 65 7.76 15.99 -16.39
C LEU A 65 7.47 16.91 -17.58
N GLY A 66 7.45 18.22 -17.33
CA GLY A 66 7.07 19.19 -18.36
C GLY A 66 5.61 19.09 -18.81
N GLY A 67 4.73 18.56 -17.95
CA GLY A 67 3.31 18.33 -18.25
C GLY A 67 3.01 16.96 -18.87
N GLU A 68 4.03 16.22 -19.28
CA GLU A 68 3.87 14.88 -19.85
C GLU A 68 3.98 13.81 -18.76
N PRO A 69 3.08 12.80 -18.74
CA PRO A 69 3.15 11.72 -17.77
C PRO A 69 4.37 10.82 -18.02
N VAL A 70 5.09 10.49 -16.94
CA VAL A 70 6.30 9.67 -16.96
C VAL A 70 6.23 8.59 -15.89
N ALA A 71 6.93 7.48 -16.14
CA ALA A 71 7.11 6.44 -15.12
C ALA A 71 7.90 6.99 -13.93
N SER A 72 7.60 6.48 -12.74
CA SER A 72 8.21 6.95 -11.49
C SER A 72 8.31 5.83 -10.47
N THR A 73 9.23 6.01 -9.52
CA THR A 73 9.40 5.14 -8.36
C THR A 73 9.20 5.96 -7.10
N MET A 74 8.45 5.43 -6.13
CA MET A 74 8.26 6.09 -4.84
C MET A 74 8.31 5.07 -3.71
N THR A 75 8.89 5.47 -2.58
CA THR A 75 8.85 4.70 -1.33
C THR A 75 7.81 5.33 -0.42
N ILE A 76 6.91 4.50 0.10
CA ILE A 76 5.82 4.91 0.98
C ILE A 76 5.86 4.07 2.25
N GLU A 77 5.35 4.64 3.32
CA GLU A 77 5.08 3.93 4.57
C GLU A 77 3.57 3.85 4.74
N ILE A 78 3.05 2.63 4.92
CA ILE A 78 1.62 2.36 5.12
C ILE A 78 1.42 1.91 6.56
N PHE A 79 0.52 2.58 7.26
CA PHE A 79 0.05 2.20 8.60
C PHE A 79 -1.27 1.43 8.46
N ILE A 80 -1.31 0.23 9.03
CA ILE A 80 -2.44 -0.69 8.93
C ILE A 80 -2.96 -0.97 10.32
N ASP A 81 -4.14 -0.42 10.59
CA ASP A 81 -4.87 -0.68 11.81
C ASP A 81 -5.82 -1.88 11.58
N ASN A 82 -5.49 -3.02 12.20
CA ASN A 82 -6.37 -4.18 12.29
C ASN A 82 -6.83 -4.42 13.74
N HIS A 83 -7.19 -3.34 14.43
CA HIS A 83 -8.07 -3.40 15.58
C HIS A 83 -9.49 -3.62 15.05
N GLY A 84 -9.88 -4.89 14.88
CA GLY A 84 -11.26 -5.22 14.54
C GLY A 84 -12.22 -4.45 15.44
N ASP A 85 -13.20 -3.78 14.84
CA ASP A 85 -14.21 -3.02 15.58
C ASP A 85 -14.75 -3.89 16.72
N ALA A 86 -14.28 -3.64 17.94
CA ALA A 86 -15.04 -4.06 19.10
C ALA A 86 -16.40 -3.39 18.93
N PRO A 87 -17.53 -4.12 19.04
CA PRO A 87 -18.83 -3.48 18.92
C PRO A 87 -18.86 -2.34 19.93
N ARG A 88 -19.05 -1.10 19.43
CA ARG A 88 -19.32 0.05 20.30
C ARG A 88 -20.61 -0.26 21.04
N THR A 89 -20.51 -0.84 22.23
CA THR A 89 -21.63 -0.97 23.15
C THR A 89 -21.94 0.44 23.65
N ASN A 90 -23.02 1.01 23.13
CA ASN A 90 -23.68 2.19 23.70
C ASN A 90 -24.58 1.76 24.86
#